data_AF-A0A381USV4-F1
#
_entry.id   AF-A0A381USV4-F1
#
_cell.length_a   1.000
_cell.length_b   1.000
_cell.length_c   1.000
_cell.angle_alpha   90.00
_cell.angle_beta   90.00
_cell.angle_gamma   90.00
#
_symmetry.space_group_name_H-M   'P 1'
#
loop_
_entity.id
_entity.type
_entity.pdbx_description
1 polymer ?
#
loop_
_entity_poly.entity_id
_entity_poly.type
_entity_poly.pdbx_seq_one_letter_code
_entity_poly.pdbx_strand_id
1 'polypeptide(L)'
;MKNISVVLPLAVIGFFLSLSVSWAQGLEGDVESGRKLYSAYSCYACHGYTGETARVRLNPLLFTLPDFIDYLRDPPEMPGGFGMGFSMPAYAGPDVSEQDLADVYAYIRSLPSTSLDLEDIPLLNEE
;
A
#
# COMPACT_ATOMS: atom_id res chain seq x y z
N MET A 1 29.73 65.48 -34.08
CA MET A 1 29.11 64.39 -34.88
C MET A 1 29.70 63.05 -34.45
N LYS A 2 29.00 62.33 -33.56
CA LYS A 2 28.91 60.85 -33.42
C LYS A 2 28.37 60.52 -32.02
N ASN A 3 27.08 60.24 -32.06
CA ASN A 3 26.24 59.49 -31.14
C ASN A 3 26.85 58.15 -30.70
N ILE A 4 26.86 57.87 -29.39
CA ILE A 4 26.90 56.49 -28.88
C ILE A 4 25.91 56.40 -27.72
N SER A 5 24.95 55.50 -27.91
CA SER A 5 23.71 55.32 -27.15
C SER A 5 23.93 54.80 -25.74
N VAL A 6 23.15 55.34 -24.80
CA VAL A 6 22.95 54.80 -23.46
C VAL A 6 22.25 53.44 -23.58
N VAL A 7 22.85 52.41 -22.99
CA VAL A 7 22.21 51.10 -22.80
C VAL A 7 22.31 50.80 -21.31
N LEU A 8 21.17 50.79 -20.61
CA LEU A 8 21.03 50.04 -19.36
C LEU A 8 19.59 49.50 -19.30
N PRO A 9 19.41 48.18 -19.22
CA PRO A 9 18.18 47.53 -19.65
C PRO A 9 17.07 47.64 -18.59
N LEU A 10 15.84 47.63 -19.10
CA LEU A 10 14.62 47.49 -18.32
C LEU A 10 14.76 46.38 -17.26
N ALA A 11 14.43 46.72 -16.03
CA ALA A 11 14.14 45.76 -14.97
C ALA A 11 12.96 44.89 -15.40
N VAL A 12 13.24 43.71 -15.94
CA VAL A 12 12.26 42.64 -16.11
C VAL A 12 12.06 42.03 -14.72
N ILE A 13 11.05 42.53 -14.01
CA ILE A 13 10.53 41.89 -12.80
C ILE A 13 9.89 40.58 -13.24
N GLY A 14 10.67 39.50 -13.23
CA GLY A 14 10.19 38.15 -13.48
C GLY A 14 9.33 37.69 -12.31
N PHE A 15 8.00 37.83 -12.45
CA PHE A 15 7.03 37.19 -11.58
C PHE A 15 7.01 35.68 -11.91
N PHE A 16 7.91 34.92 -11.26
CA PHE A 16 7.93 33.46 -11.33
C PHE A 16 6.68 32.93 -10.59
N LEU A 17 5.61 32.61 -11.34
CA LEU A 17 4.53 31.77 -10.83
C LEU A 17 5.13 30.42 -10.43
N SER A 18 5.24 30.20 -9.13
CA SER A 18 5.62 28.90 -8.58
C SER A 18 4.43 27.97 -8.73
N LEU A 19 4.39 27.20 -9.82
CA LEU A 19 3.52 26.05 -9.96
C LEU A 19 4.06 24.98 -9.00
N SER A 20 3.50 24.92 -7.79
CA SER A 20 3.75 23.81 -6.87
C SER A 20 3.17 22.54 -7.49
N VAL A 21 4.02 21.76 -8.16
CA VAL A 21 3.71 20.38 -8.52
C VAL A 21 3.72 19.59 -7.21
N SER A 22 2.54 19.37 -6.63
CA SER A 22 2.38 18.40 -5.56
C SER A 22 2.55 17.02 -6.15
N TRP A 23 3.77 16.48 -6.06
CA TRP A 23 3.99 15.06 -6.29
C TRP A 23 3.22 14.32 -5.20
N ALA A 24 2.24 13.51 -5.60
CA ALA A 24 1.58 12.61 -4.67
C ALA A 24 2.69 11.69 -4.11
N GLN A 25 3.06 11.91 -2.86
CA GLN A 25 3.92 10.99 -2.12
C GLN A 25 3.05 9.75 -1.90
N GLY A 26 3.36 8.66 -2.59
CA GLY A 26 2.68 7.39 -2.37
C GLY A 26 2.86 6.97 -0.92
N LEU A 27 1.82 6.39 -0.33
CA LEU A 27 1.88 5.81 1.01
C LEU A 27 2.78 4.57 0.93
N GLU A 28 4.02 4.68 1.38
CA GLU A 28 5.01 3.59 1.34
C GLU A 28 5.15 2.98 2.74
N GLY A 29 5.09 1.65 2.80
CA GLY A 29 5.10 0.91 4.06
C GLY A 29 6.50 0.48 4.50
N ASP A 30 6.72 0.44 5.81
CA ASP A 30 7.93 -0.14 6.43
C ASP A 30 7.72 -1.60 6.85
N VAL A 31 8.57 -2.48 6.35
CA VAL A 31 8.47 -3.94 6.60
C VAL A 31 8.67 -4.29 8.07
N GLU A 32 9.59 -3.62 8.77
CA GLU A 32 9.87 -3.97 10.18
C GLU A 32 8.73 -3.55 11.11
N SER A 33 8.18 -2.36 10.89
CA SER A 33 7.01 -1.83 11.59
C SER A 33 5.78 -2.70 11.29
N GLY A 34 5.61 -3.09 10.02
CA GLY A 34 4.55 -4.01 9.59
C GLY A 34 4.59 -5.35 10.29
N ARG A 35 5.79 -5.93 10.48
CA ARG A 35 5.97 -7.19 11.22
C ARG A 35 5.51 -7.07 12.68
N LYS A 36 5.84 -5.95 13.33
CA LYS A 36 5.43 -5.68 14.72
C LYS A 36 3.91 -5.53 14.81
N LEU A 37 3.33 -4.75 13.90
CA LEU A 37 1.88 -4.53 13.82
C LEU A 37 1.11 -5.81 13.49
N TYR A 38 1.60 -6.64 12.56
CA TYR A 38 0.99 -7.94 12.24
C TYR A 38 0.84 -8.84 13.47
N SER A 39 1.81 -8.76 14.39
CA SER A 39 1.76 -9.47 15.67
C SER A 39 0.83 -8.77 16.67
N ALA A 40 0.92 -7.44 16.79
CA ALA A 40 0.10 -6.65 17.72
C ALA A 40 -1.40 -6.75 17.41
N TYR A 41 -1.75 -6.72 16.12
CA TYR A 41 -3.10 -6.89 15.60
C TYR A 41 -3.55 -8.35 15.53
N SER A 42 -2.72 -9.29 15.99
CA SER A 42 -3.00 -10.73 16.04
C SER A 42 -3.40 -11.33 14.68
N CYS A 43 -2.93 -10.75 13.57
CA CYS A 43 -3.26 -11.21 12.22
C CYS A 43 -2.87 -12.69 12.01
N TYR A 44 -1.76 -13.10 12.62
CA TYR A 44 -1.26 -14.48 12.59
C TYR A 44 -2.23 -15.51 13.19
N ALA A 45 -3.14 -15.10 14.08
CA ALA A 45 -4.08 -16.03 14.73
C ALA A 45 -5.02 -16.69 13.71
N CYS A 46 -5.32 -15.95 12.64
CA CYS A 46 -6.23 -16.38 11.58
C CYS A 46 -5.48 -16.74 10.29
N HIS A 47 -4.41 -16.01 9.97
CA HIS A 47 -3.66 -16.11 8.71
C HIS A 47 -2.32 -16.85 8.84
N GLY A 48 -1.92 -17.26 10.04
CA GLY A 48 -0.62 -17.89 10.31
C GLY A 48 0.55 -16.93 10.20
N TYR A 49 1.73 -17.29 10.68
CA TYR A 49 2.89 -16.39 10.66
C TYR A 49 3.44 -16.09 9.27
N THR A 50 3.21 -16.99 8.31
CA THR A 50 3.70 -16.88 6.93
C THR A 50 2.61 -16.51 5.92
N GLY A 51 1.34 -16.42 6.32
CA GLY A 51 0.23 -16.20 5.39
C GLY A 51 -0.05 -17.34 4.41
N GLU A 52 0.75 -18.42 4.43
CA GLU A 52 0.84 -19.41 3.34
C GLU A 52 -0.11 -20.60 3.53
N THR A 53 -0.28 -21.06 4.78
CA THR A 53 -0.89 -22.37 5.11
C THR A 53 -2.14 -22.29 5.98
N ALA A 54 -2.62 -21.07 6.28
CA ALA A 54 -3.83 -20.88 7.07
C ALA A 54 -5.11 -21.15 6.26
N ARG A 55 -6.25 -21.25 6.96
CA ARG A 55 -7.58 -21.44 6.33
C ARG A 55 -7.89 -20.36 5.31
N VAL A 56 -7.48 -19.12 5.58
CA VAL A 56 -7.54 -18.00 4.64
C VAL A 56 -6.11 -17.60 4.30
N ARG A 57 -5.67 -18.03 3.12
CA ARG A 57 -4.35 -17.75 2.59
C ARG A 57 -4.22 -16.25 2.26
N LEU A 58 -3.14 -15.65 2.74
CA LEU A 58 -2.84 -14.21 2.60
C LEU A 58 -1.60 -13.96 1.72
N ASN A 59 -0.74 -14.98 1.55
CA ASN A 59 0.48 -14.92 0.76
C ASN A 59 0.36 -15.83 -0.48
N PRO A 60 0.65 -15.39 -1.72
CA PRO A 60 0.98 -14.02 -2.08
C PRO A 60 -0.22 -13.09 -1.91
N LEU A 61 0.04 -11.84 -1.52
CA LEU A 61 -1.00 -10.83 -1.39
C LEU A 61 -1.28 -10.22 -2.77
N LEU A 62 -2.51 -10.44 -3.27
CA LEU A 62 -2.93 -10.00 -4.60
C LEU A 62 -3.58 -8.61 -4.61
N PHE A 63 -3.76 -8.00 -3.44
CA PHE A 63 -4.47 -6.73 -3.30
C PHE A 63 -3.52 -5.58 -3.66
N THR A 64 -4.08 -4.50 -4.21
CA THR A 64 -3.38 -3.21 -4.18
C THR A 64 -3.38 -2.67 -2.76
N LEU A 65 -2.49 -1.72 -2.44
CA LEU A 65 -2.49 -1.11 -1.10
C LEU A 65 -3.84 -0.42 -0.77
N PRO A 66 -4.46 0.37 -1.67
CA PRO A 66 -5.79 0.93 -1.42
C PRO A 66 -6.86 -0.15 -1.16
N ASP A 67 -6.93 -1.19 -1.99
CA ASP A 67 -7.92 -2.27 -1.81
C ASP A 67 -7.69 -3.02 -0.48
N PHE A 68 -6.43 -3.18 -0.09
CA PHE A 68 -6.06 -3.78 1.19
C PHE A 68 -6.55 -2.94 2.37
N ILE A 69 -6.33 -1.62 2.33
CA ILE A 69 -6.81 -0.71 3.37
C ILE A 69 -8.34 -0.77 3.45
N ASP A 70 -9.03 -0.62 2.31
CA ASP A 70 -10.49 -0.60 2.26
C ASP A 70 -11.10 -1.89 2.82
N TYR A 71 -10.54 -3.04 2.44
CA TYR A 71 -10.99 -4.34 2.96
C TYR A 71 -10.81 -4.46 4.47
N LEU A 72 -9.71 -3.96 5.03
CA LEU A 72 -9.47 -3.99 6.47
C LEU A 72 -10.37 -3.03 7.25
N ARG A 73 -10.82 -1.94 6.63
CA ARG A 73 -11.74 -0.98 7.27
C ARG A 73 -13.16 -1.53 7.39
N ASP A 74 -13.63 -2.24 6.38
CA ASP A 74 -14.98 -2.81 6.34
C ASP A 74 -14.99 -4.24 5.75
N PRO A 75 -14.47 -5.23 6.49
CA PRO A 75 -14.42 -6.59 6.00
C PRO A 75 -15.82 -7.20 5.92
N PRO A 76 -16.18 -7.87 4.80
CA PRO A 76 -17.47 -8.52 4.68
C PRO A 76 -17.62 -9.66 5.69
N GLU A 77 -18.84 -9.90 6.16
CA GLU A 77 -19.13 -11.07 6.98
C GLU A 77 -18.88 -12.36 6.19
N MET A 78 -18.10 -13.27 6.77
CA MET A 78 -17.78 -14.55 6.15
C MET A 78 -18.65 -15.65 6.78
N PRO A 79 -19.55 -16.31 6.00
CA PRO A 79 -20.32 -17.43 6.51
C PRO A 79 -19.36 -18.59 6.84
N GLY A 80 -19.29 -18.94 8.13
CA GLY A 80 -18.49 -20.08 8.57
C GLY A 80 -19.24 -21.40 8.47
N GLY A 81 -18.49 -22.51 8.53
CA GLY A 81 -19.06 -23.86 8.52
C GLY A 81 -19.76 -24.21 9.83
N PHE A 82 -20.81 -25.05 9.76
CA PHE A 82 -21.57 -25.53 10.93
C PHE A 82 -22.24 -24.43 11.78
N GLY A 83 -22.51 -23.25 11.22
CA GLY A 83 -23.19 -22.17 11.93
C GLY A 83 -22.29 -21.38 12.89
N MET A 84 -20.98 -21.60 12.87
CA MET A 84 -20.01 -20.73 13.55
C MET A 84 -19.35 -19.82 12.52
N GLY A 85 -19.81 -18.57 12.43
CA GLY A 85 -19.19 -17.53 11.59
C GLY A 85 -17.76 -17.24 12.02
N PHE A 86 -16.88 -16.97 11.06
CA PHE A 86 -15.52 -16.51 11.32
C PHE A 86 -15.33 -15.19 10.59
N SER A 87 -15.55 -14.08 11.29
CA SER A 87 -15.43 -12.75 10.70
C SER A 87 -14.05 -12.16 10.99
N MET A 88 -13.45 -11.55 9.97
CA MET A 88 -12.25 -10.74 10.17
C MET A 88 -12.62 -9.49 10.98
N PRO A 89 -11.86 -9.13 12.03
CA PRO A 89 -12.08 -7.89 12.75
C PRO A 89 -11.92 -6.68 11.80
N ALA A 90 -12.77 -5.68 11.95
CA ALA A 90 -12.55 -4.39 11.31
C ALA A 90 -11.39 -3.67 12.00
N TYR A 91 -10.38 -3.26 11.22
CA TYR A 91 -9.28 -2.42 11.66
C TYR A 91 -9.60 -0.96 11.35
N ALA A 92 -10.74 -0.50 11.87
CA ALA A 92 -11.26 0.86 11.71
C ALA A 92 -11.23 1.59 13.06
N GLY A 93 -10.72 2.81 13.08
CA GLY A 93 -10.68 3.63 14.29
C GLY A 93 -9.47 4.57 14.35
N PRO A 94 -9.46 5.51 15.31
CA PRO A 94 -8.37 6.48 15.46
C PRO A 94 -7.04 5.83 15.85
N ASP A 95 -7.08 4.62 16.41
CA ASP A 95 -5.89 3.89 16.88
C ASP A 95 -5.20 3.08 15.78
N VAL A 96 -5.77 3.03 14.57
CA VAL A 96 -5.19 2.34 13.40
C VAL A 96 -5.09 3.33 12.25
N SER A 97 -3.88 3.84 12.00
CA SER A 97 -3.62 4.78 10.90
C SER A 97 -3.53 4.06 9.55
N GLU A 98 -3.66 4.81 8.45
CA GLU A 98 -3.40 4.26 7.10
C GLU A 98 -1.94 3.81 6.96
N GLN A 99 -1.00 4.52 7.60
CA GLN A 99 0.41 4.13 7.60
C GLN A 99 0.61 2.77 8.30
N ASP A 100 -0.07 2.50 9.41
CA ASP A 100 0.00 1.20 10.08
C ASP A 100 -0.43 0.07 9.14
N LEU A 101 -1.49 0.30 8.35
CA LEU A 101 -1.98 -0.68 7.39
C LEU A 101 -1.03 -0.82 6.19
N ALA A 102 -0.41 0.28 5.74
CA ALA A 102 0.61 0.24 4.70
C ALA A 102 1.86 -0.53 5.12
N ASP A 103 2.28 -0.37 6.37
CA ASP A 103 3.40 -1.11 6.95
C ASP A 103 3.07 -2.61 7.00
N VAL A 104 1.88 -2.97 7.49
CA VAL A 104 1.41 -4.38 7.50
C VAL A 104 1.37 -4.96 6.08
N TYR A 105 0.86 -4.19 5.11
CA TYR A 105 0.85 -4.58 3.69
C TYR A 105 2.27 -4.85 3.18
N ALA A 106 3.22 -3.97 3.45
CA ALA A 106 4.63 -4.13 3.06
C ALA A 106 5.25 -5.38 3.68
N TYR A 107 4.97 -5.64 4.97
CA TYR A 107 5.42 -6.86 5.63
C TYR A 107 4.88 -8.12 4.96
N ILE A 108 3.57 -8.20 4.70
CA ILE A 108 2.97 -9.38 4.05
C ILE A 108 3.60 -9.61 2.67
N ARG A 109 3.78 -8.55 1.88
CA ARG A 109 4.42 -8.65 0.55
C ARG A 109 5.89 -9.04 0.59
N SER A 110 6.57 -8.86 1.72
CA SER A 110 7.95 -9.30 1.90
C SER A 110 8.08 -10.80 2.22
N LEU A 111 6.98 -11.47 2.56
CA LEU A 111 6.99 -12.88 2.93
C LEU A 111 7.32 -13.76 1.72
N PRO A 112 8.13 -14.82 1.89
CA PRO A 112 8.41 -15.76 0.82
C PRO A 112 7.13 -16.54 0.47
N SER A 113 6.74 -16.54 -0.81
CA SER A 113 5.62 -17.33 -1.32
C SER A 113 6.13 -18.57 -2.06
N THR A 114 5.37 -19.67 -2.00
CA THR A 114 5.60 -20.85 -2.85
C THR A 114 4.81 -20.83 -4.15
N SER A 115 3.95 -19.81 -4.35
CA SER A 115 3.25 -19.61 -5.62
C SER A 115 4.24 -19.26 -6.73
N LEU A 116 3.98 -19.74 -7.94
CA LEU A 116 4.66 -19.26 -9.14
C LEU A 116 4.30 -17.80 -9.41
N ASP A 117 5.24 -17.07 -10.01
CA ASP A 117 4.95 -15.76 -10.60
C ASP A 117 4.00 -15.92 -11.79
N LEU A 118 3.19 -14.89 -12.07
CA LEU A 118 2.10 -14.99 -13.06
C LEU A 118 2.63 -15.33 -14.46
N GLU A 119 3.75 -14.73 -14.83
CA GLU A 119 4.48 -14.97 -16.08
C GLU A 119 5.04 -16.39 -16.20
N ASP A 120 5.25 -17.10 -15.10
CA ASP A 120 5.79 -18.46 -15.11
C ASP A 120 4.70 -19.53 -15.18
N ILE A 121 3.41 -19.14 -15.20
CA ILE A 121 2.29 -20.07 -15.31
C ILE A 121 2.01 -20.32 -16.80
N PRO A 122 2.34 -21.50 -17.37
CA PRO A 122 2.24 -21.74 -18.81
C PRO A 122 0.82 -21.53 -19.35
N LEU A 123 -0.20 -21.90 -18.56
CA LEU A 123 -1.61 -21.75 -18.91
C LEU A 123 -2.09 -20.30 -19.07
N LEU A 124 -1.35 -19.31 -18.56
CA LEU A 124 -1.72 -17.89 -18.66
C LEU A 124 -1.08 -17.18 -19.87
N ASN A 125 -0.14 -17.84 -20.54
CA ASN A 125 0.66 -17.27 -21.64
C ASN A 125 0.30 -17.89 -23.01
N GLU A 126 -0.74 -18.72 -23.07
CA GLU A 126 -1.25 -19.27 -24.33
C GLU A 126 -2.19 -18.25 -24.96
N GLU A 127 -1.64 -17.40 -25.85
CA GLU A 127 -2.40 -16.48 -26.73
C GLU A 127 -2.80 -17.13 -28.05
#